data_AF-A0A6N2DW91-F1
#
_entry.id   AF-A0A6N2DW91-F1
#
_cell.length_a   1.000
_cell.length_b   1.000
_cell.length_c   1.000
_cell.angle_alpha   90.00
_cell.angle_beta   90.00
_cell.angle_gamma   90.00
#
_symmetry.space_group_name_H-M   'P 1'
#
loop_
_entity.id
_entity.type
_entity.pdbx_description
1 polymer ?
#
loop_
_entity_poly.entity_id
_entity_poly.type
_entity_poly.pdbx_seq_one_letter_code
_entity_poly.pdbx_strand_id
1 'polypeptide(L)'
;MNDSFSAKQKVDQALEALRVGLGPYVAERMKQRHGNHWRQFASRAARGDSGGDPSGELDVYGLLKTILDNYGDVFRHDKRLRKARSYVSLALDARNAASHFDGIMQDREALRFLDAI
;
A
#
# COMPACT_ATOMS: atom_id res chain seq x y z
N MET A 1 -19.26 11.05 22.36
CA MET A 1 -19.34 11.31 20.91
C MET A 1 -18.12 10.65 20.30
N ASN A 2 -18.31 9.58 19.51
CA ASN A 2 -17.19 8.93 18.83
C ASN A 2 -16.84 9.77 17.61
N ASP A 3 -15.63 10.33 17.58
CA ASP A 3 -15.11 11.14 16.48
C ASP A 3 -14.74 10.25 15.29
N SER A 4 -15.76 9.81 14.54
CA SER A 4 -15.59 9.03 13.31
C SER A 4 -14.72 9.76 12.28
N PHE A 5 -14.75 11.10 12.28
CA PHE A 5 -13.84 11.94 11.49
C PHE A 5 -12.38 11.80 11.95
N SER A 6 -12.12 11.70 13.27
CA SER A 6 -10.77 11.50 13.80
C SER A 6 -10.22 10.12 13.44
N ALA A 7 -11.05 9.08 13.49
CA ALA A 7 -10.64 7.71 13.17
C ALA A 7 -10.18 7.58 11.71
N LYS A 8 -11.00 8.06 10.75
CA LYS A 8 -10.64 8.06 9.33
C LYS A 8 -9.39 8.89 9.07
N GLN A 9 -9.30 10.10 9.64
CA GLN A 9 -8.14 10.98 9.47
C GLN A 9 -6.84 10.31 9.95
N LYS A 10 -6.88 9.56 11.06
CA LYS A 10 -5.71 8.82 11.55
C LYS A 10 -5.30 7.70 10.58
N VAL A 11 -6.27 6.97 10.03
CA VAL A 11 -5.99 5.93 9.02
C VAL A 11 -5.41 6.56 7.75
N ASP A 12 -5.96 7.67 7.26
CA ASP A 12 -5.42 8.39 6.10
C ASP A 12 -3.97 8.86 6.34
N GLN A 13 -3.67 9.42 7.53
CA GLN A 13 -2.32 9.84 7.89
C GLN A 13 -1.35 8.66 7.98
N ALA A 14 -1.79 7.54 8.55
CA ALA A 14 -1.00 6.32 8.62
C ALA A 14 -0.71 5.77 7.21
N LEU A 15 -1.70 5.74 6.33
CA LEU A 15 -1.52 5.33 4.93
C LEU A 15 -0.54 6.23 4.17
N GLU A 16 -0.53 7.54 4.44
CA GLU A 16 0.45 8.45 3.86
C GLU A 16 1.87 8.20 4.42
N ALA A 17 2.01 7.98 5.73
CA ALA A 17 3.28 7.60 6.32
C ALA A 17 3.81 6.28 5.72
N LEU A 18 2.91 5.31 5.50
CA LEU A 18 3.22 4.06 4.83
C LEU A 18 3.68 4.28 3.39
N ARG A 19 3.02 5.16 2.62
CA ARG A 19 3.44 5.53 1.25
C ARG A 19 4.89 6.03 1.25
N VAL A 20 5.20 6.99 2.13
CA VAL A 20 6.53 7.60 2.25
C VAL A 20 7.58 6.56 2.60
N GLY A 21 7.32 5.68 3.57
CA GLY A 21 8.29 4.65 3.98
C GLY A 21 8.45 3.50 2.98
N LEU A 22 7.35 3.07 2.36
CA LEU A 22 7.32 1.90 1.48
C LEU A 22 7.83 2.22 0.07
N GLY A 23 7.70 3.47 -0.38
CA GLY A 23 8.12 3.93 -1.70
C GLY A 23 9.57 3.57 -2.04
N PRO A 24 10.57 4.04 -1.28
CA PRO A 24 11.98 3.74 -1.52
C PRO A 24 12.28 2.24 -1.46
N TYR A 25 11.69 1.51 -0.50
CA TYR A 25 11.90 0.07 -0.35
C TYR A 25 11.40 -0.72 -1.56
N VAL A 26 10.17 -0.47 -2.03
CA VAL A 26 9.62 -1.14 -3.22
C VAL A 26 10.44 -0.80 -4.44
N ALA A 27 10.80 0.48 -4.63
CA ALA A 27 11.62 0.90 -5.76
C ALA A 27 12.99 0.21 -5.76
N GLU A 28 13.65 0.10 -4.61
CA GLU A 28 14.94 -0.58 -4.49
C GLU A 28 14.84 -2.06 -4.87
N ARG A 29 13.89 -2.80 -4.28
CA ARG A 29 13.70 -4.23 -4.55
C ARG A 29 13.33 -4.51 -6.00
N MET A 30 12.41 -3.72 -6.55
CA MET A 30 12.00 -3.87 -7.94
C MET A 30 13.13 -3.51 -8.91
N LYS A 31 13.94 -2.48 -8.63
CA LYS A 31 15.14 -2.14 -9.42
C LYS A 31 16.19 -3.25 -9.37
N GLN A 32 16.41 -3.87 -8.21
CA GLN A 32 17.34 -5.00 -8.08
C GLN A 32 16.96 -6.16 -9.00
N ARG A 33 15.66 -6.42 -9.19
CA ARG A 33 15.17 -7.53 -10.02
C ARG A 33 14.97 -7.19 -11.50
N HIS A 34 14.52 -5.98 -11.81
CA HIS A 34 14.04 -5.58 -13.14
C HIS A 34 14.81 -4.40 -13.76
N GLY A 35 15.78 -3.83 -13.06
CA GLY A 35 16.59 -2.69 -13.52
C GLY A 35 15.82 -1.36 -13.54
N ASN A 36 16.31 -0.40 -14.31
CA ASN A 36 15.78 0.98 -14.30
C ASN A 36 14.33 1.09 -14.79
N HIS A 37 13.86 0.13 -15.60
CA HIS A 37 12.50 0.08 -16.12
C HIS A 37 11.53 -0.69 -15.23
N TRP A 38 11.87 -0.94 -13.96
CA TRP A 38 11.08 -1.76 -13.04
C TRP A 38 9.60 -1.38 -12.94
N ARG A 39 9.26 -0.09 -13.16
CA ARG A 39 7.90 0.45 -13.08
C ARG A 39 6.93 -0.24 -14.04
N GLN A 40 7.39 -0.78 -15.16
CA GLN A 40 6.53 -1.55 -16.09
C GLN A 40 6.04 -2.87 -15.49
N PHE A 41 6.77 -3.40 -14.49
CA PHE A 41 6.46 -4.61 -13.74
C PHE A 41 5.73 -4.31 -12.41
N ALA A 42 5.59 -3.03 -12.04
CA ALA A 42 4.70 -2.64 -10.95
C ALA A 42 3.24 -2.97 -11.31
N SER A 43 2.39 -3.08 -10.28
CA SER A 43 1.01 -3.52 -10.49
C SER A 43 0.29 -2.65 -11.53
N ARG A 44 -0.45 -3.30 -12.45
CA ARG A 44 -1.21 -2.62 -13.52
C ARG A 44 -2.25 -1.68 -12.95
N ALA A 45 -2.85 -2.04 -11.82
CA ALA A 45 -3.84 -1.22 -11.12
C ALA A 45 -3.23 0.09 -10.56
N ALA A 46 -1.92 0.10 -10.31
CA ALA A 46 -1.18 1.30 -9.91
C ALA A 46 -0.92 2.27 -11.07
N ARG A 47 -0.96 1.77 -12.32
CA ARG A 47 -0.70 2.55 -13.53
C ARG A 47 -1.97 3.24 -14.09
N GLY A 48 -3.12 2.98 -13.47
CA GLY A 48 -4.44 3.43 -13.91
C GLY A 48 -4.86 2.78 -15.24
N ASP A 49 -6.12 2.36 -15.35
CA ASP A 49 -6.69 1.88 -16.63
C ASP A 49 -6.70 2.97 -17.72
N SER A 50 -6.41 4.23 -17.35
CA SER A 50 -6.42 5.41 -18.23
C SER A 50 -5.03 5.89 -18.70
N GLY A 51 -3.96 5.12 -18.52
CA GLY A 51 -2.62 5.55 -18.95
C GLY A 51 -2.09 6.70 -18.11
N GLY A 52 -2.11 6.55 -16.79
CA GLY A 52 -1.40 7.47 -15.89
C GLY A 52 0.10 7.49 -16.21
N ASP A 53 0.78 8.59 -15.83
CA ASP A 53 2.20 8.78 -16.09
C ASP A 53 3.02 7.55 -15.64
N PRO A 54 3.63 6.80 -16.58
CA PRO A 54 4.46 5.63 -16.25
C PRO A 54 5.64 5.96 -15.34
N SER A 55 5.99 7.25 -15.21
CA SER A 55 7.05 7.77 -14.36
C SER A 55 6.56 8.35 -13.02
N GLY A 56 5.25 8.57 -12.85
CA GLY A 56 4.65 9.15 -11.64
C GLY A 56 4.83 8.28 -10.40
N GLU A 57 4.94 8.87 -9.21
CA GLU A 57 5.06 8.10 -7.96
C GLU A 57 3.86 7.16 -7.76
N LEU A 58 4.14 5.95 -7.26
CA LEU A 58 3.07 5.02 -6.89
C LEU A 58 2.40 5.51 -5.61
N ASP A 59 1.07 5.54 -5.60
CA ASP A 59 0.31 5.76 -4.38
C ASP A 59 0.40 4.53 -3.44
N VAL A 60 -0.12 4.66 -2.21
CA VAL A 60 -0.04 3.58 -1.22
C VAL A 60 -0.67 2.27 -1.71
N TYR A 61 -1.77 2.36 -2.46
CA TYR A 61 -2.40 1.20 -3.09
C TYR A 61 -1.47 0.56 -4.11
N GLY A 62 -0.88 1.36 -5.00
CA GLY A 62 0.05 0.89 -6.01
C GLY A 62 1.28 0.21 -5.43
N LEU A 63 1.82 0.73 -4.32
CA LEU A 63 2.95 0.14 -3.61
C LEU A 63 2.58 -1.22 -2.99
N LEU A 64 1.50 -1.26 -2.21
CA LEU A 64 1.03 -2.49 -1.56
C LEU A 64 0.67 -3.56 -2.58
N LYS A 65 -0.04 -3.18 -3.64
CA LYS A 65 -0.43 -4.11 -4.70
C LYS A 65 0.78 -4.62 -5.48
N THR A 66 1.78 -3.76 -5.73
CA THR A 66 3.05 -4.18 -6.37
C THR A 66 3.78 -5.23 -5.53
N ILE A 67 3.80 -5.10 -4.21
CA ILE A 67 4.38 -6.11 -3.31
C ILE A 67 3.66 -7.45 -3.44
N LEU A 68 2.33 -7.44 -3.41
CA LEU A 68 1.54 -8.66 -3.48
C LEU A 68 1.65 -9.35 -4.85
N ASP A 69 1.57 -8.59 -5.93
CA ASP A 69 1.61 -9.12 -7.30
C ASP A 69 3.01 -9.67 -7.64
N ASN A 70 4.07 -9.04 -7.13
CA ASN A 70 5.46 -9.47 -7.35
C ASN A 70 6.03 -10.27 -6.18
N TYR A 71 5.18 -10.79 -5.27
CA TYR A 71 5.66 -11.39 -4.02
C TYR A 71 6.63 -12.55 -4.29
N GLY A 72 6.26 -13.46 -5.18
CA GLY A 72 7.06 -14.65 -5.49
C GLY A 72 8.40 -14.35 -6.16
N ASP A 73 8.44 -13.38 -7.07
CA ASP A 73 9.63 -13.10 -7.88
C ASP A 73 10.59 -12.13 -7.17
N VAL A 74 10.06 -11.09 -6.53
CA VAL A 74 10.87 -9.97 -5.99
C VAL A 74 11.04 -10.06 -4.48
N PHE A 75 9.97 -10.41 -3.77
CA PHE A 75 9.89 -10.14 -2.32
C PHE A 75 9.99 -11.37 -1.42
N ARG A 76 9.85 -12.59 -1.95
CA ARG A 76 9.76 -13.83 -1.16
C ARG A 76 10.99 -14.11 -0.29
N HIS A 77 12.13 -13.54 -0.69
CA HIS A 77 13.41 -13.72 -0.02
C HIS A 77 13.61 -12.79 1.18
N ASP A 78 12.82 -11.73 1.30
CA ASP A 78 12.89 -10.83 2.44
C ASP A 78 12.17 -11.44 3.65
N LYS A 79 12.95 -11.83 4.67
CA LYS A 79 12.44 -12.47 5.89
C LYS A 79 11.47 -11.57 6.66
N ARG A 80 11.67 -10.25 6.66
CA ARG A 80 10.79 -9.30 7.35
C ARG A 80 9.46 -9.22 6.61
N LEU A 81 9.52 -9.07 5.29
CA LEU A 81 8.32 -8.98 4.47
C LEU A 81 7.52 -10.28 4.43
N ARG A 82 8.18 -11.44 4.47
CA ARG A 82 7.50 -12.74 4.62
C ARG A 82 6.67 -12.82 5.91
N LYS A 83 7.18 -12.28 7.02
CA LYS A 83 6.41 -12.20 8.27
C LYS A 83 5.30 -11.15 8.19
N ALA A 84 5.51 -10.07 7.45
CA ALA A 84 4.57 -8.97 7.33
C ALA A 84 3.54 -9.12 6.20
N ARG A 85 3.54 -10.24 5.45
CA ARG A 85 2.68 -10.38 4.26
C ARG A 85 1.19 -10.21 4.57
N SER A 86 0.72 -10.72 5.71
CA SER A 86 -0.66 -10.53 6.16
C SER A 86 -0.97 -9.06 6.46
N TYR A 87 -0.01 -8.30 6.99
CA TYR A 87 -0.15 -6.86 7.20
C TYR A 87 -0.19 -6.09 5.89
N VAL A 88 0.59 -6.48 4.87
CA VAL A 88 0.50 -5.88 3.52
C VAL A 88 -0.91 -6.04 2.94
N SER A 89 -1.52 -7.23 3.08
CA SER A 89 -2.90 -7.45 2.65
C SER A 89 -3.89 -6.59 3.46
N LEU A 90 -3.74 -6.54 4.78
CA LEU A 90 -4.64 -5.76 5.64
C LEU A 90 -4.50 -4.24 5.42
N ALA A 91 -3.30 -3.73 5.15
CA ALA A 91 -3.07 -2.33 4.78
C ALA A 91 -3.68 -2.00 3.41
N LEU A 92 -3.72 -2.96 2.48
CA LEU A 92 -4.41 -2.77 1.20
C LEU A 92 -5.93 -2.70 1.39
N ASP A 93 -6.48 -3.56 2.26
CA ASP A 93 -7.88 -3.50 2.66
C ASP A 93 -8.21 -2.16 3.35
N ALA A 94 -7.34 -1.69 4.25
CA ALA A 94 -7.46 -0.40 4.91
C ALA A 94 -7.52 0.77 3.90
N ARG A 95 -6.62 0.76 2.91
CA ARG A 95 -6.64 1.74 1.81
C ARG A 95 -7.97 1.68 1.07
N ASN A 96 -8.40 0.50 0.64
CA ASN A 96 -9.64 0.34 -0.12
C ASN A 96 -10.85 0.85 0.68
N ALA A 97 -10.97 0.46 1.95
CA ALA A 97 -12.01 0.93 2.86
C ALA A 97 -11.98 2.46 3.02
N ALA A 98 -10.80 3.06 3.22
CA ALA A 98 -10.65 4.51 3.34
C ALA A 98 -11.03 5.25 2.05
N SER A 99 -10.73 4.67 0.87
CA SER A 99 -11.06 5.26 -0.44
C SER A 99 -12.53 5.13 -0.85
N HIS A 100 -13.24 4.11 -0.33
CA HIS A 100 -14.67 3.90 -0.55
C HIS A 100 -15.54 4.37 0.62
N PHE A 101 -14.96 5.16 1.51
CA PHE A 101 -15.61 5.57 2.75
C PHE A 101 -16.79 6.51 2.50
N ASP A 102 -18.01 6.05 2.79
CA ASP A 102 -19.27 6.76 2.57
C ASP A 102 -20.03 7.09 3.87
N GLY A 103 -19.47 6.75 5.04
CA GLY A 103 -20.20 6.79 6.32
C GLY A 103 -19.33 7.07 7.55
N ILE A 104 -19.46 6.24 8.59
CA ILE A 104 -18.74 6.34 9.86
C ILE A 104 -17.76 5.16 9.97
N MET A 105 -16.47 5.44 10.18
CA MET A 105 -15.45 4.43 10.44
C MET A 105 -15.55 4.10 11.92
N GLN A 106 -15.78 2.84 12.24
CA GLN A 106 -15.83 2.42 13.63
C GLN A 106 -14.42 2.41 14.23
N ASP A 107 -14.27 2.84 15.48
CA ASP A 107 -12.95 2.90 16.13
C ASP A 107 -12.23 1.54 16.13
N ARG A 108 -12.96 0.44 16.29
CA ARG A 108 -12.41 -0.92 16.23
C ARG A 108 -11.84 -1.27 14.86
N GLU A 109 -12.49 -0.80 13.80
CA GLU A 109 -12.03 -1.00 12.43
C GLU A 109 -10.78 -0.15 12.16
N ALA A 110 -10.79 1.11 12.59
CA ALA A 110 -9.63 1.99 12.50
C ALA A 110 -8.42 1.43 13.24
N LEU A 111 -8.59 0.93 14.48
CA LEU A 111 -7.51 0.30 15.24
C LEU A 111 -6.92 -0.91 14.51
N ARG A 112 -7.77 -1.77 13.95
CA ARG A 112 -7.32 -2.93 13.17
C ARG A 112 -6.51 -2.51 11.92
N PHE A 113 -6.90 -1.43 11.26
CA PHE A 113 -6.15 -0.90 10.13
C PHE A 113 -4.82 -0.29 10.57
N LEU A 114 -4.80 0.44 11.68
CA LEU A 114 -3.58 1.01 12.25
C LEU A 114 -2.59 -0.06 12.72
N ASP A 115 -3.05 -1.20 13.24
CA ASP A 115 -2.17 -2.34 13.61
C ASP A 115 -1.41 -2.93 12.41
N ALA A 116 -1.85 -2.65 11.18
CA ALA A 116 -1.24 -3.14 9.96
C ALA A 116 -0.24 -2.17 9.32
N ILE A 117 -0.17 -0.93 9.83
CA ILE A 117 0.63 0.17 9.28
C ILE A 117 1.78 0.50 10.24
#